data_AF-A0A3A0FLI4-F1
#
_entry.id   AF-A0A3A0FLI4-F1
#
_cell.length_a   1.000
_cell.length_b   1.000
_cell.length_c   1.000
_cell.angle_alpha   90.00
_cell.angle_beta   90.00
_cell.angle_gamma   90.00
#
_symmetry.space_group_name_H-M   'P 1'
#
loop_
_entity.id
_entity.type
_entity.pdbx_description
1 polymer ?
#
loop_
_entity_poly.entity_id
_entity_poly.type
_entity_poly.pdbx_seq_one_letter_code
_entity_poly.pdbx_strand_id
1 'polypeptide(L)'
;MTTALSHPQPRGALGRLRNYLAAALGGWVRAREESNPRAVYEQAIQQRLARYAELKEAVAGILYLRNKLEAEIRERRVEIGRLAADAERAVRRSDESLAVAIVTHRHELVEELARAEQELEGLRGEADAAKDNLLRFREEIGALEREKGRALAVWASARMRRQVRAAIDGLSVDADVRALEGVREHVAKLATEAHLDGELARGSGLRTRLAEIRGEARHEAARREVEEIKQRVRPGIAGEVEVSVARDSAREVAPA
;
A
#
# COMPACT_ATOMS: atom_id res chain seq x y z
N MET A 1 46.37 -3.83 -41.04
CA MET A 1 46.30 -4.09 -39.58
C MET A 1 45.18 -3.24 -39.00
N THR A 2 44.25 -3.91 -38.33
CA THR A 2 42.91 -3.44 -37.95
C THR A 2 42.95 -2.63 -36.64
N THR A 3 42.33 -1.45 -36.61
CA THR A 3 41.98 -0.77 -35.34
C THR A 3 40.49 -0.46 -35.37
N ALA A 4 39.76 -1.10 -34.46
CA ALA A 4 38.31 -1.10 -34.38
C ALA A 4 37.75 0.23 -33.87
N LEU A 5 36.73 0.73 -34.56
CA LEU A 5 35.84 1.81 -34.12
C LEU A 5 34.89 1.27 -33.05
N SER A 6 35.08 1.68 -31.80
CA SER A 6 34.14 1.40 -30.70
C SER A 6 32.85 2.20 -30.88
N HIS A 7 31.77 1.54 -31.30
CA HIS A 7 30.42 2.10 -31.29
C HIS A 7 29.87 2.18 -29.85
N PRO A 8 29.26 3.31 -29.43
CA PRO A 8 28.48 3.34 -28.19
C PRO A 8 27.18 2.55 -28.39
N GLN A 9 27.04 1.47 -27.60
CA GLN A 9 25.83 0.64 -27.53
C GLN A 9 24.60 1.51 -27.18
N PRO A 10 23.51 1.47 -27.98
CA PRO A 10 22.28 2.16 -27.63
C PRO A 10 21.60 1.41 -26.47
N ARG A 11 21.56 2.03 -25.28
CA ARG A 11 20.69 1.56 -24.19
C ARG A 11 19.25 1.54 -24.70
N GLY A 12 18.73 0.33 -24.91
CA GLY A 12 17.48 0.06 -25.61
C GLY A 12 16.28 0.78 -25.01
N ALA A 13 15.23 0.93 -25.83
CA ALA A 13 13.96 1.54 -25.45
C ALA A 13 13.35 0.95 -24.16
N LEU A 14 13.63 -0.33 -23.86
CA LEU A 14 13.27 -1.01 -22.62
C LEU A 14 13.90 -0.39 -21.36
N GLY A 15 15.15 0.08 -21.46
CA GLY A 15 15.82 0.77 -20.36
C GLY A 15 15.21 2.15 -20.08
N ARG A 16 14.76 2.83 -21.14
CA ARG A 16 14.04 4.11 -21.01
C ARG A 16 12.65 3.90 -20.40
N LEU A 17 11.89 2.90 -20.87
CA LEU A 17 10.59 2.54 -20.30
C LEU A 17 10.69 2.17 -18.82
N ARG A 18 11.70 1.36 -18.45
CA ARG A 18 11.96 1.01 -17.04
C ARG A 18 12.31 2.25 -16.21
N ASN A 19 13.07 3.19 -16.75
CA ASN A 19 13.42 4.42 -16.04
C ASN A 19 12.22 5.37 -15.89
N TYR A 20 11.32 5.43 -16.88
CA TYR A 20 10.05 6.16 -16.74
C TYR A 20 9.11 5.50 -15.73
N LEU A 21 9.01 4.16 -15.73
CA LEU A 21 8.25 3.42 -14.72
C LEU A 21 8.85 3.60 -13.32
N ALA A 22 10.18 3.55 -13.19
CA ALA A 22 10.87 3.79 -11.92
C ALA A 22 10.73 5.24 -11.45
N ALA A 23 10.73 6.22 -12.35
CA ALA A 23 10.49 7.62 -12.03
C ALA A 23 9.03 7.89 -11.66
N ALA A 24 8.07 7.26 -12.35
CA ALA A 24 6.65 7.33 -12.01
C ALA A 24 6.35 6.68 -10.65
N LEU A 25 6.98 5.55 -10.34
CA LEU A 25 6.89 4.89 -9.04
C LEU A 25 7.61 5.69 -7.94
N GLY A 26 8.77 6.28 -8.22
CA GLY A 26 9.50 7.16 -7.29
C GLY A 26 8.75 8.46 -6.98
N GLY A 27 8.05 9.03 -7.96
CA GLY A 27 7.14 10.16 -7.78
C GLY A 27 5.88 9.79 -6.99
N TRP A 28 5.32 8.60 -7.21
CA TRP A 28 4.22 8.06 -6.41
C TRP A 28 4.63 7.80 -4.96
N VAL A 29 5.87 7.34 -4.70
CA VAL A 29 6.41 7.13 -3.35
C VAL A 29 6.71 8.46 -2.64
N ARG A 30 7.22 9.49 -3.33
CA ARG A 30 7.43 10.84 -2.74
C ARG A 30 6.13 11.60 -2.52
N ALA A 31 5.14 11.48 -3.40
CA ALA A 31 3.77 11.97 -3.15
C ALA A 31 3.07 11.21 -1.99
N ARG A 32 3.62 10.05 -1.59
CA ARG A 32 3.12 9.19 -0.51
C ARG A 32 3.62 9.57 0.89
N GLU A 33 4.64 10.43 1.01
CA GLU A 33 5.08 10.96 2.30
C GLU A 33 3.96 11.78 3.00
N GLU A 34 2.90 12.17 2.26
CA GLU A 34 1.72 12.91 2.73
C GLU A 34 0.38 12.17 2.53
N SER A 35 0.35 10.85 2.32
CA SER A 35 -0.93 10.13 2.19
C SER A 35 -1.67 10.09 3.52
N ASN A 36 -2.56 11.06 3.77
CA ASN A 36 -3.52 11.00 4.86
C ASN A 36 -4.42 9.77 4.61
N PRO A 37 -4.31 8.68 5.42
CA PRO A 37 -5.09 7.46 5.20
C PRO A 37 -6.59 7.75 5.17
N ARG A 38 -7.02 8.81 5.86
CA ARG A 38 -8.39 9.31 5.83
C ARG A 38 -8.87 9.62 4.41
N ALA A 39 -8.06 10.33 3.62
CA ALA A 39 -8.42 10.77 2.29
C ALA A 39 -8.59 9.58 1.32
N VAL A 40 -7.72 8.58 1.42
CA VAL A 40 -7.80 7.35 0.59
C VAL A 40 -9.09 6.59 0.88
N TYR A 41 -9.41 6.36 2.16
CA TYR A 41 -10.66 5.69 2.53
C TYR A 41 -11.88 6.54 2.17
N GLU A 42 -11.85 7.86 2.39
CA GLU A 42 -12.95 8.76 2.01
C GLU A 42 -13.22 8.73 0.51
N GLN A 43 -12.19 8.81 -0.32
CA GLN A 43 -12.34 8.68 -1.76
C GLN A 43 -12.94 7.33 -2.17
N ALA A 44 -12.43 6.22 -1.61
CA ALA A 44 -12.93 4.88 -1.93
C ALA A 44 -14.41 4.69 -1.52
N ILE A 45 -14.79 5.21 -0.35
CA ILE A 45 -16.19 5.19 0.13
C ILE A 45 -17.07 6.03 -0.80
N GLN A 46 -16.65 7.24 -1.17
CA GLN A 46 -17.42 8.10 -2.08
C GLN A 46 -17.63 7.45 -3.46
N GLN A 47 -16.59 6.82 -4.01
CA GLN A 47 -16.72 6.08 -5.27
C GLN A 47 -17.73 4.91 -5.16
N ARG A 48 -17.71 4.17 -4.04
CA ARG A 48 -18.70 3.11 -3.81
C ARG A 48 -20.10 3.68 -3.61
N LEU A 49 -20.27 4.79 -2.88
CA LEU A 49 -21.58 5.43 -2.71
C LEU A 49 -22.17 5.88 -4.07
N ALA A 50 -21.34 6.41 -4.97
CA ALA A 50 -21.77 6.75 -6.32
C ALA A 50 -22.26 5.51 -7.09
N ARG A 51 -21.48 4.42 -7.08
CA ARG A 51 -21.89 3.15 -7.70
C ARG A 51 -23.15 2.56 -7.06
N TYR A 52 -23.32 2.70 -5.75
CA TYR A 52 -24.53 2.26 -5.06
C TYR A 52 -25.76 3.02 -5.55
N ALA A 53 -25.63 4.33 -5.80
CA ALA A 53 -26.73 5.12 -6.37
C ALA A 53 -27.09 4.65 -7.78
N GLU A 54 -26.09 4.40 -8.63
CA GLU A 54 -26.30 3.83 -9.98
C GLU A 54 -26.98 2.46 -9.93
N LEU A 55 -26.52 1.55 -9.06
CA LEU A 55 -27.16 0.24 -8.86
C LEU A 55 -28.59 0.38 -8.36
N LYS A 56 -28.85 1.31 -7.44
CA LYS A 56 -30.20 1.56 -6.91
C LYS A 56 -31.16 2.02 -8.01
N GLU A 57 -30.70 2.87 -8.93
CA GLU A 57 -31.49 3.31 -10.08
C GLU A 57 -31.79 2.15 -11.04
N ALA A 58 -30.79 1.32 -11.36
CA ALA A 58 -30.98 0.13 -12.19
C ALA A 58 -31.99 -0.85 -11.57
N VAL A 59 -31.89 -1.12 -10.26
CA VAL A 59 -32.84 -1.96 -9.53
C VAL A 59 -34.26 -1.38 -9.58
N ALA A 60 -34.40 -0.06 -9.44
CA ALA A 60 -35.69 0.62 -9.58
C ALA A 60 -36.27 0.46 -10.99
N GLY A 61 -35.44 0.51 -12.03
CA GLY A 61 -35.84 0.23 -13.41
C GLY A 61 -36.41 -1.17 -13.60
N ILE A 62 -35.73 -2.20 -13.07
CA ILE A 62 -36.21 -3.59 -13.13
C ILE A 62 -37.55 -3.74 -12.39
N LEU A 63 -37.67 -3.14 -11.21
CA LEU A 63 -38.92 -3.16 -10.43
C LEU A 63 -40.08 -2.47 -11.16
N TYR A 64 -39.79 -1.36 -11.84
CA TYR A 64 -40.77 -0.67 -12.66
C TYR A 64 -41.24 -1.55 -13.82
N LEU A 65 -40.33 -2.16 -14.57
CA LEU A 65 -40.66 -3.06 -15.68
C LEU A 65 -41.51 -4.24 -15.21
N ARG A 66 -41.12 -4.89 -14.10
CA ARG A 66 -41.89 -5.97 -13.48
C ARG A 66 -43.31 -5.51 -13.14
N ASN A 67 -43.47 -4.38 -12.45
CA ASN A 67 -44.79 -3.89 -12.05
C ASN A 67 -45.67 -3.50 -13.25
N LYS A 68 -45.05 -2.95 -14.30
CA LYS A 68 -45.73 -2.62 -15.55
C LYS A 68 -46.23 -3.89 -16.23
N LEU A 69 -45.38 -4.90 -16.39
CA LEU A 69 -45.77 -6.18 -17.00
C LEU A 69 -46.86 -6.90 -16.20
N GLU A 70 -46.79 -6.86 -14.86
CA GLU A 70 -47.87 -7.37 -13.99
C GLU A 70 -49.20 -6.65 -14.24
N ALA A 71 -49.20 -5.35 -14.50
CA ALA A 71 -50.40 -4.60 -14.83
C ALA A 71 -50.97 -5.01 -16.19
N GLU A 72 -50.12 -5.09 -17.22
CA GLU A 72 -50.55 -5.52 -18.56
C GLU A 72 -51.08 -6.96 -18.56
N ILE A 73 -50.47 -7.87 -17.81
CA ILE A 73 -50.97 -9.25 -17.62
C ILE A 73 -52.37 -9.26 -17.01
N ARG A 74 -52.63 -8.41 -15.99
CA ARG A 74 -53.97 -8.30 -15.40
C ARG A 74 -54.99 -7.79 -16.42
N GLU A 75 -54.64 -6.80 -17.21
CA GLU A 75 -55.51 -6.26 -18.26
C GLU A 75 -55.84 -7.30 -19.32
N ARG A 76 -54.83 -8.01 -19.85
CA ARG A 76 -55.02 -9.11 -20.81
C ARG A 76 -55.93 -10.21 -20.26
N ARG A 77 -55.76 -10.61 -18.99
CA ARG A 77 -56.64 -11.61 -18.35
C ARG A 77 -58.10 -11.15 -18.30
N VAL A 78 -58.35 -9.88 -18.01
CA VAL A 78 -59.71 -9.31 -18.01
C VAL A 78 -60.29 -9.32 -19.43
N GLU A 79 -59.51 -8.93 -20.43
CA GLU A 79 -59.93 -8.94 -21.84
C GLU A 79 -60.26 -10.36 -22.34
N ILE A 80 -59.41 -11.35 -22.06
CA ILE A 80 -59.67 -12.76 -22.36
C ILE A 80 -61.00 -13.24 -21.74
N GLY A 81 -61.30 -12.81 -20.52
CA GLY A 81 -62.57 -13.09 -19.85
C GLY A 81 -63.78 -12.44 -20.53
N ARG A 82 -63.62 -11.18 -20.98
CA ARG A 82 -64.66 -10.48 -21.75
C ARG A 82 -64.92 -11.17 -23.09
N LEU A 83 -63.88 -11.48 -23.86
CA LEU A 83 -64.00 -12.18 -25.13
C LEU A 83 -64.68 -13.55 -24.98
N ALA A 84 -64.45 -14.26 -23.87
CA ALA A 84 -65.16 -15.51 -23.59
C ALA A 84 -66.68 -15.28 -23.47
N ALA A 85 -67.10 -14.29 -22.66
CA ALA A 85 -68.51 -13.94 -22.52
C ALA A 85 -69.14 -13.42 -23.82
N ASP A 86 -68.36 -12.74 -24.66
CA ASP A 86 -68.79 -12.20 -25.95
C ASP A 86 -69.00 -13.32 -26.98
N ALA A 87 -68.09 -14.29 -27.03
CA ALA A 87 -68.22 -15.49 -27.85
C ALA A 87 -69.50 -16.27 -27.50
N GLU A 88 -69.78 -16.47 -26.20
CA GLU A 88 -71.02 -17.12 -25.77
C GLU A 88 -72.28 -16.34 -26.22
N ARG A 89 -72.24 -15.00 -26.21
CA ARG A 89 -73.35 -14.17 -26.69
C ARG A 89 -73.54 -14.29 -28.20
N ALA A 90 -72.45 -14.35 -28.98
CA ALA A 90 -72.51 -14.56 -30.42
C ALA A 90 -73.14 -15.93 -30.76
N VAL A 91 -72.72 -17.00 -30.05
CA VAL A 91 -73.30 -18.34 -30.18
C VAL A 91 -74.80 -18.34 -29.87
N ARG A 92 -75.24 -17.70 -28.78
CA ARG A 92 -76.67 -17.60 -28.43
C ARG A 92 -77.52 -16.88 -29.49
N ARG A 93 -76.89 -16.02 -30.30
CA ARG A 93 -77.55 -15.29 -31.40
C ARG A 93 -77.43 -16.02 -32.75
N SER A 94 -76.88 -17.23 -32.75
CA SER A 94 -76.57 -18.02 -33.95
C SER A 94 -75.65 -17.29 -34.94
N ASP A 95 -74.80 -16.38 -34.44
CA ASP A 95 -73.80 -15.66 -35.23
C ASP A 95 -72.47 -16.40 -35.16
N GLU A 96 -72.36 -17.48 -35.92
CA GLU A 96 -71.23 -18.40 -35.87
C GLU A 96 -69.93 -17.77 -36.40
N SER A 97 -70.01 -16.94 -37.44
CA SER A 97 -68.83 -16.27 -37.98
C SER A 97 -68.21 -15.29 -36.98
N LEU A 98 -69.04 -14.52 -36.27
CA LEU A 98 -68.59 -13.65 -35.19
C LEU A 98 -68.01 -14.45 -34.01
N ALA A 99 -68.66 -15.56 -33.62
CA ALA A 99 -68.16 -16.41 -32.56
C ALA A 99 -66.76 -16.97 -32.88
N VAL A 100 -66.55 -17.46 -34.11
CA VAL A 100 -65.24 -17.95 -34.57
C VAL A 100 -64.18 -16.85 -34.56
N ALA A 101 -64.52 -15.64 -35.03
CA ALA A 101 -63.59 -14.51 -35.00
C ALA A 101 -63.16 -14.14 -33.57
N ILE A 102 -64.12 -14.05 -32.63
CA ILE A 102 -63.84 -13.74 -31.22
C ILE A 102 -62.97 -14.82 -30.57
N VAL A 103 -63.29 -16.10 -30.79
CA VAL A 103 -62.53 -17.22 -30.23
C VAL A 103 -61.10 -17.25 -30.77
N THR A 104 -60.92 -16.97 -32.06
CA THR A 104 -59.59 -16.90 -32.69
C THR A 104 -58.74 -15.81 -32.04
N HIS A 105 -59.28 -14.59 -31.93
CA HIS A 105 -58.58 -13.49 -31.27
C HIS A 105 -58.27 -13.78 -29.80
N ARG A 106 -59.21 -14.43 -29.09
CA ARG A 106 -59.00 -14.86 -27.70
C ARG A 106 -57.84 -15.86 -27.59
N HIS A 107 -57.69 -16.79 -28.53
CA HIS A 107 -56.56 -17.71 -28.53
C HIS A 107 -55.23 -16.99 -28.71
N GLU A 108 -55.14 -16.02 -29.62
CA GLU A 108 -53.94 -15.17 -29.80
C GLU A 108 -53.56 -14.47 -28.48
N LEU A 109 -54.53 -13.85 -27.81
CA LEU A 109 -54.29 -13.19 -26.52
C LEU A 109 -53.88 -14.16 -25.40
N VAL A 110 -54.39 -15.40 -25.41
CA VAL A 110 -53.98 -16.44 -24.45
C VAL A 110 -52.51 -16.84 -24.68
N GLU A 111 -52.07 -16.95 -25.93
CA GLU A 111 -50.67 -17.23 -26.24
C GLU A 111 -49.76 -16.06 -25.84
N GLU A 112 -50.18 -14.81 -26.10
CA GLU A 112 -49.47 -13.62 -25.64
C GLU A 112 -49.38 -13.54 -24.12
N LEU A 113 -50.48 -13.86 -23.42
CA LEU A 113 -50.51 -13.91 -21.96
C LEU A 113 -49.50 -14.93 -21.42
N ALA A 114 -49.44 -16.13 -22.01
CA ALA A 114 -48.49 -17.16 -21.59
C ALA A 114 -47.02 -16.68 -21.76
N ARG A 115 -46.71 -16.01 -22.87
CA ARG A 115 -45.37 -15.41 -23.08
C ARG A 115 -45.06 -14.32 -22.04
N ALA A 116 -46.01 -13.43 -21.79
CA ALA A 116 -45.85 -12.36 -20.80
C ALA A 116 -45.67 -12.90 -19.38
N GLU A 117 -46.40 -13.95 -19.00
CA GLU A 117 -46.28 -14.60 -17.69
C GLU A 117 -44.91 -15.25 -17.50
N GLN A 118 -44.35 -15.87 -18.55
CA GLN A 118 -42.99 -16.41 -18.51
C GLN A 118 -41.94 -15.29 -18.37
N GLU A 119 -42.09 -14.20 -19.11
CA GLU A 119 -41.21 -13.02 -19.00
C GLU A 119 -41.28 -12.40 -17.60
N LEU A 120 -42.48 -12.31 -17.02
CA LEU A 120 -42.68 -11.80 -15.67
C LEU A 120 -41.94 -12.64 -14.62
N GLU A 121 -41.94 -13.96 -14.76
CA GLU A 121 -41.21 -14.83 -13.83
C GLU A 121 -39.69 -14.58 -13.91
N GLY A 122 -39.17 -14.38 -15.12
CA GLY A 122 -37.78 -13.93 -15.34
C GLY A 122 -37.49 -12.60 -14.63
N LEU A 123 -38.33 -11.57 -14.86
CA LEU A 123 -38.18 -10.26 -14.24
C LEU A 123 -38.30 -10.29 -12.71
N ARG A 124 -39.10 -11.21 -12.14
CA ARG A 124 -39.17 -11.41 -10.69
C ARG A 124 -37.85 -11.94 -10.14
N GLY A 125 -37.30 -12.97 -10.75
CA GLY A 125 -35.99 -13.51 -10.38
C GLY A 125 -34.89 -12.45 -10.49
N GLU A 126 -34.86 -11.69 -11.58
CA GLU A 126 -33.91 -10.59 -11.77
C GLU A 126 -34.07 -9.49 -10.72
N ALA A 127 -35.31 -9.09 -10.41
CA ALA A 127 -35.58 -8.08 -9.40
C ALA A 127 -35.10 -8.49 -8.01
N ASP A 128 -35.29 -9.76 -7.64
CA ASP A 128 -34.87 -10.26 -6.34
C ASP A 128 -33.34 -10.42 -6.26
N ALA A 129 -32.72 -10.97 -7.30
CA ALA A 129 -31.26 -11.02 -7.38
C ALA A 129 -30.62 -9.61 -7.34
N ALA A 130 -31.24 -8.63 -8.01
CA ALA A 130 -30.75 -7.26 -8.01
C ALA A 130 -30.88 -6.59 -6.63
N LYS A 131 -31.97 -6.82 -5.89
CA LYS A 131 -32.12 -6.37 -4.50
C LYS A 131 -31.07 -6.99 -3.59
N ASP A 132 -30.85 -8.30 -3.69
CA ASP A 132 -29.87 -9.00 -2.87
C ASP A 132 -28.45 -8.46 -3.11
N ASN A 133 -28.09 -8.23 -4.38
CA ASN A 133 -26.82 -7.62 -4.73
C ASN A 133 -26.69 -6.19 -4.20
N LEU A 134 -27.77 -5.40 -4.24
CA LEU A 134 -27.79 -4.04 -3.68
C LEU A 134 -27.57 -4.06 -2.16
N LEU A 135 -28.18 -5.00 -1.43
CA LEU A 135 -28.00 -5.18 0.00
C LEU A 135 -26.56 -5.57 0.34
N ARG A 136 -25.99 -6.57 -0.34
CA ARG A 136 -24.58 -6.97 -0.17
C ARG A 136 -23.64 -5.79 -0.41
N PHE A 137 -23.87 -5.02 -1.47
CA PHE A 137 -23.03 -3.87 -1.78
C PHE A 137 -23.10 -2.78 -0.70
N ARG A 138 -24.29 -2.56 -0.11
CA ARG A 138 -24.44 -1.68 1.06
C ARG A 138 -23.66 -2.18 2.27
N GLU A 139 -23.69 -3.48 2.53
CA GLU A 139 -22.94 -4.11 3.63
C GLU A 139 -21.43 -3.93 3.45
N GLU A 140 -20.92 -4.08 2.22
CA GLU A 140 -19.51 -3.84 1.90
C GLU A 140 -19.10 -2.38 2.14
N ILE A 141 -19.94 -1.41 1.79
CA ILE A 141 -19.69 0.01 2.10
C ILE A 141 -19.56 0.19 3.61
N GLY A 142 -20.49 -0.37 4.39
CA GLY A 142 -20.40 -0.32 5.85
C GLY A 142 -19.16 -1.03 6.41
N ALA A 143 -18.72 -2.13 5.79
CA ALA A 143 -17.49 -2.80 6.17
C ALA A 143 -16.26 -1.92 5.94
N LEU A 144 -16.21 -1.22 4.81
CA LEU A 144 -15.14 -0.29 4.47
C LEU A 144 -15.11 0.93 5.40
N GLU A 145 -16.27 1.46 5.81
CA GLU A 145 -16.36 2.52 6.81
C GLU A 145 -15.81 2.10 8.18
N ARG A 146 -16.14 0.88 8.62
CA ARG A 146 -15.59 0.32 9.87
C ARG A 146 -14.07 0.11 9.76
N GLU A 147 -13.60 -0.34 8.59
CA GLU A 147 -12.16 -0.49 8.32
C GLU A 147 -11.44 0.85 8.38
N LYS A 148 -11.98 1.90 7.74
CA LYS A 148 -11.48 3.28 7.84
C LYS A 148 -11.32 3.69 9.31
N GLY A 149 -12.35 3.48 10.13
CA GLY A 149 -12.31 3.82 11.56
C GLY A 149 -11.15 3.13 12.29
N ARG A 150 -10.97 1.82 12.09
CA ARG A 150 -9.85 1.05 12.67
C ARG A 150 -8.50 1.54 12.16
N ALA A 151 -8.36 1.75 10.85
CA ALA A 151 -7.13 2.20 10.23
C ALA A 151 -6.70 3.58 10.74
N LEU A 152 -7.65 4.50 10.91
CA LEU A 152 -7.39 5.83 11.48
C LEU A 152 -6.97 5.77 12.95
N ALA A 153 -7.58 4.91 13.75
CA ALA A 153 -7.18 4.70 15.14
C ALA A 153 -5.74 4.14 15.25
N VAL A 154 -5.41 3.16 14.40
CA VAL A 154 -4.06 2.59 14.31
C VAL A 154 -3.05 3.66 13.88
N TRP A 155 -3.39 4.46 12.87
CA TRP A 155 -2.55 5.55 12.37
C TRP A 155 -2.31 6.63 13.44
N ALA A 156 -3.35 7.07 14.14
CA ALA A 156 -3.25 8.05 15.23
C ALA A 156 -2.35 7.52 16.36
N SER A 157 -2.54 6.26 16.75
CA SER A 157 -1.72 5.60 17.77
C SER A 157 -0.25 5.52 17.35
N ALA A 158 0.03 5.17 16.09
CA ALA A 158 1.39 5.13 15.54
C ALA A 158 2.03 6.53 15.51
N ARG A 159 1.26 7.56 15.15
CA ARG A 159 1.71 8.95 15.16
C ARG A 159 2.07 9.43 16.56
N MET A 160 1.21 9.15 17.55
CA MET A 160 1.49 9.47 18.96
C MET A 160 2.76 8.79 19.46
N ARG A 161 2.94 7.49 19.18
CA ARG A 161 4.18 6.76 19.54
C ARG A 161 5.42 7.39 18.93
N ARG A 162 5.36 7.84 17.68
CA ARG A 162 6.48 8.53 17.02
C ARG A 162 6.78 9.88 17.68
N GLN A 163 5.75 10.65 18.04
CA GLN A 163 5.92 11.92 18.75
C GLN A 163 6.53 11.73 20.14
N VAL A 164 6.06 10.73 20.90
CA VAL A 164 6.63 10.39 22.22
C VAL A 164 8.09 9.99 22.10
N ARG A 165 8.46 9.14 21.12
CA ARG A 165 9.87 8.79 20.88
C ARG A 165 10.71 10.01 20.54
N ALA A 166 10.26 10.86 19.62
CA ALA A 166 10.98 12.08 19.27
C ALA A 166 11.16 13.05 20.47
N ALA A 167 10.16 13.14 21.34
CA ALA A 167 10.27 13.93 22.57
C ALA A 167 11.26 13.31 23.57
N ILE A 168 11.28 11.98 23.73
CA ILE A 168 12.25 11.27 24.58
C ILE A 168 13.67 11.44 24.03
N ASP A 169 13.86 11.28 22.73
CA ASP A 169 15.16 11.48 22.07
C ASP A 169 15.66 12.93 22.25
N GLY A 170 14.73 13.90 22.21
CA GLY A 170 15.03 15.31 22.48
C GLY A 170 15.24 15.67 23.96
N LEU A 171 14.87 14.79 24.89
CA LEU A 171 15.08 14.95 26.34
C LEU A 171 16.27 14.10 26.86
N SER A 172 16.98 13.38 25.98
CA SER A 172 18.04 12.47 26.39
C SER A 172 19.30 13.23 26.85
N VAL A 173 19.74 12.89 28.06
CA VAL A 173 20.96 13.36 28.75
C VAL A 173 22.24 13.18 27.90
N ASP A 174 22.27 12.26 26.93
CA ASP A 174 23.43 12.03 26.05
C ASP A 174 23.68 13.14 25.01
N ALA A 175 22.65 13.92 24.66
CA ALA A 175 22.81 15.11 23.83
C ALA A 175 23.39 16.27 24.66
N ASP A 176 22.90 16.43 25.89
CA ASP A 176 23.39 17.44 26.83
C ASP A 176 24.80 17.12 27.35
N VAL A 177 25.16 15.84 27.57
CA VAL A 177 26.53 15.42 27.95
C VAL A 177 27.54 15.66 26.83
N ARG A 178 27.19 15.41 25.56
CA ARG A 178 28.05 15.75 24.41
C ARG A 178 28.22 17.26 24.22
N ALA A 179 27.17 18.04 24.48
CA ALA A 179 27.29 19.50 24.49
C ALA A 179 28.22 20.00 25.60
N LEU A 180 28.19 19.37 26.78
CA LEU A 180 29.09 19.68 27.89
C LEU A 180 30.55 19.27 27.64
N GLU A 181 30.82 18.20 26.89
CA GLU A 181 32.18 17.84 26.45
C GLU A 181 32.80 18.94 25.57
N GLY A 182 32.06 19.49 24.60
CA GLY A 182 32.55 20.61 23.78
C GLY A 182 32.82 21.89 24.59
N VAL A 183 32.02 22.16 25.62
CA VAL A 183 32.28 23.28 26.56
C VAL A 183 33.53 23.03 27.40
N ARG A 184 33.75 21.80 27.90
CA ARG A 184 34.96 21.44 28.66
C ARG A 184 36.22 21.59 27.81
N GLU A 185 36.17 21.20 26.55
CA GLU A 185 37.29 21.33 25.61
C GLU A 185 37.59 22.81 25.29
N HIS A 186 36.55 23.64 25.14
CA HIS A 186 36.70 25.08 24.92
C HIS A 186 37.23 25.82 26.16
N VAL A 187 36.78 25.46 27.36
CA VAL A 187 37.31 26.00 28.63
C VAL A 187 38.77 25.57 28.82
N ALA A 188 39.12 24.33 28.49
CA ALA A 188 40.51 23.87 28.53
C ALA A 188 41.39 24.68 27.56
N LYS A 189 40.89 24.95 26.35
CA LYS A 189 41.57 25.80 25.36
C LYS A 189 41.76 27.24 25.86
N LEU A 190 40.72 27.86 26.40
CA LEU A 190 40.78 29.21 26.99
C LEU A 190 41.73 29.27 28.20
N ALA A 191 41.75 28.23 29.04
CA ALA A 191 42.68 28.15 30.16
C ALA A 191 44.13 28.03 29.69
N THR A 192 44.40 27.26 28.62
CA THR A 192 45.72 27.21 27.99
C THR A 192 46.11 28.54 27.33
N GLU A 193 45.17 29.23 26.69
CA GLU A 193 45.38 30.56 26.09
C GLU A 193 45.64 31.63 27.15
N ALA A 194 44.91 31.62 28.27
CA ALA A 194 45.15 32.51 29.40
C ALA A 194 46.48 32.22 30.13
N HIS A 195 46.91 30.95 30.18
CA HIS A 195 48.25 30.59 30.67
C HIS A 195 49.34 31.14 29.73
N LEU A 196 49.11 31.07 28.41
CA LEU A 196 49.97 31.66 27.39
C LEU A 196 50.01 33.20 27.50
N ASP A 197 48.88 33.88 27.72
CA ASP A 197 48.85 35.33 27.92
C ASP A 197 49.53 35.76 29.23
N GLY A 198 49.44 34.93 30.28
CA GLY A 198 50.20 35.09 31.52
C GLY A 198 51.71 34.87 31.35
N GLU A 199 52.11 34.07 30.37
CA GLU A 199 53.51 33.92 29.94
C GLU A 199 53.96 35.03 28.99
N LEU A 200 53.07 35.59 28.16
CA LEU A 200 53.36 36.72 27.26
C LEU A 200 53.42 38.06 28.00
N ALA A 201 52.70 38.23 29.10
CA ALA A 201 52.83 39.38 30.00
C ALA A 201 54.15 39.40 30.79
N ARG A 202 54.84 38.26 30.90
CA ARG A 202 56.25 38.19 31.32
C ARG A 202 57.15 38.30 30.10
N GLY A 203 57.19 39.51 29.56
CA GLY A 203 58.00 39.83 28.40
C GLY A 203 59.49 39.47 28.54
N SER A 204 60.04 39.06 27.41
CA SER A 204 61.44 39.22 26.98
C SER A 204 62.52 38.37 27.65
N GLY A 205 62.92 37.32 26.93
CA GLY A 205 64.11 36.50 27.23
C GLY A 205 64.69 35.80 26.00
N LEU A 206 64.68 36.47 24.83
CA LEU A 206 65.26 36.06 23.54
C LEU A 206 66.79 35.81 23.57
N ARG A 207 67.41 35.64 24.74
CA ARG A 207 68.86 35.51 24.91
C ARG A 207 69.32 34.30 25.75
N THR A 208 68.43 33.39 26.19
CA THR A 208 68.83 32.27 27.08
C THR A 208 68.57 30.85 26.54
N ARG A 209 67.99 30.66 25.34
CA ARG A 209 67.92 29.31 24.72
C ARG A 209 68.29 29.27 23.23
N LEU A 210 69.25 30.12 22.86
CA LEU A 210 70.02 30.02 21.61
C LEU A 210 71.34 29.26 21.89
N ALA A 211 71.26 28.03 22.40
CA ALA A 211 72.44 27.19 22.68
C ALA A 211 72.22 25.67 22.47
N GLU A 212 71.13 25.24 21.81
CA GLU A 212 70.93 23.82 21.43
C GLU A 212 70.41 23.71 19.99
N ILE A 213 71.23 24.18 19.05
CA ILE A 213 71.16 23.74 17.65
C ILE A 213 72.58 23.42 17.17
N ARG A 214 72.90 22.11 17.17
CA ARG A 214 73.70 21.38 16.15
C ARG A 214 74.05 19.99 16.70
N GLY A 215 74.04 18.89 15.95
CA GLY A 215 73.85 18.65 14.52
C GLY A 215 72.85 17.49 14.30
N GLU A 216 72.16 17.45 13.17
CA GLU A 216 72.57 16.68 11.97
C GLU A 216 72.77 15.18 12.25
N ALA A 217 72.30 14.22 11.46
CA ALA A 217 71.28 14.08 10.43
C ALA A 217 71.37 12.59 10.05
N ARG A 218 70.24 11.87 9.96
CA ARG A 218 70.04 10.68 9.09
C ARG A 218 70.89 9.43 9.43
N HIS A 219 70.53 8.16 9.17
CA HIS A 219 69.41 7.44 8.56
C HIS A 219 69.53 5.95 8.99
N GLU A 220 68.44 5.18 8.83
CA GLU A 220 68.41 3.71 8.62
C GLU A 220 68.82 2.74 9.76
N ALA A 221 67.94 2.42 10.73
CA ALA A 221 67.97 1.12 11.45
C ALA A 221 66.70 0.76 12.26
N ALA A 222 66.18 1.63 13.13
CA ALA A 222 65.16 1.25 14.12
C ALA A 222 63.70 1.21 13.60
N ARG A 223 63.50 1.22 12.28
CA ARG A 223 62.22 0.86 11.66
C ARG A 223 62.02 -0.66 11.54
N ARG A 224 63.06 -1.49 11.73
CA ARG A 224 62.95 -2.96 11.67
C ARG A 224 62.54 -3.60 12.99
N GLU A 225 62.74 -2.94 14.13
CA GLU A 225 62.67 -3.60 15.44
C GLU A 225 61.27 -3.55 16.11
N VAL A 226 60.40 -2.60 15.74
CA VAL A 226 59.07 -2.49 16.37
C VAL A 226 57.97 -3.24 15.59
N GLU A 227 58.14 -3.44 14.29
CA GLU A 227 57.25 -4.32 13.51
C GLU A 227 57.40 -5.80 13.92
N GLU A 228 58.57 -6.23 14.43
CA GLU A 228 58.74 -7.56 15.04
C GLU A 228 58.03 -7.71 16.40
N ILE A 229 57.86 -6.61 17.15
CA ILE A 229 57.17 -6.66 18.46
C ILE A 229 55.65 -6.76 18.28
N LYS A 230 55.10 -6.12 17.23
CA LYS A 230 53.66 -6.24 16.89
C LYS A 230 53.22 -7.65 16.52
N GLN A 231 54.12 -8.52 16.05
CA GLN A 231 53.78 -9.89 15.64
C GLN A 231 53.98 -10.94 16.74
N ARG A 232 54.69 -10.64 17.84
CA ARG A 232 55.01 -11.63 18.89
C ARG A 232 54.15 -11.57 20.16
N VAL A 233 53.36 -10.53 20.37
CA VAL A 233 52.55 -10.42 21.60
C VAL A 233 51.21 -9.74 21.29
N ARG A 234 50.06 -10.37 21.09
CA ARG A 234 49.59 -11.74 20.93
C ARG A 234 48.10 -11.56 20.54
N PRO A 235 47.57 -12.30 19.56
CA PRO A 235 46.17 -12.27 19.19
C PRO A 235 45.29 -13.07 20.17
N GLY A 236 44.05 -12.61 20.32
CA GLY A 236 42.84 -13.46 20.48
C GLY A 236 42.64 -14.20 21.80
N ILE A 237 41.71 -13.69 22.62
CA ILE A 237 40.77 -14.55 23.34
C ILE A 237 39.36 -14.01 23.07
N ALA A 238 38.56 -14.85 22.39
CA ALA A 238 37.10 -15.01 22.47
C ALA A 238 36.44 -15.05 21.08
N GLY A 239 36.29 -16.27 20.54
CA GLY A 239 35.34 -16.56 19.48
C GLY A 239 35.79 -17.64 18.49
N GLU A 240 35.92 -18.89 18.96
CA GLU A 240 35.69 -20.16 18.19
C GLU A 240 36.38 -21.33 18.92
N VAL A 241 35.81 -21.73 20.07
CA VAL A 241 35.93 -23.09 20.60
C VAL A 241 34.54 -23.51 21.06
N GLU A 242 33.62 -23.56 20.09
CA GLU A 242 32.42 -24.36 20.16
C GLU A 242 32.28 -24.94 18.74
N VAL A 243 32.01 -26.25 18.64
CA VAL A 243 32.06 -27.09 17.42
C VAL A 243 33.44 -27.71 17.07
N SER A 244 34.01 -28.49 18.00
CA SER A 244 34.89 -29.62 17.63
C SER A 244 34.83 -30.81 18.62
N VAL A 245 33.70 -30.95 19.33
CA VAL A 245 33.44 -32.11 20.22
C VAL A 245 32.37 -33.05 19.62
N ALA A 246 32.04 -32.92 18.33
CA ALA A 246 30.92 -33.66 17.74
C ALA A 246 31.19 -34.36 16.39
N ARG A 247 32.45 -34.53 15.93
CA ARG A 247 32.68 -35.14 14.61
C ARG A 247 33.80 -36.18 14.46
N ASP A 248 34.46 -36.64 15.52
CA ASP A 248 35.46 -37.71 15.40
C ASP A 248 35.18 -38.95 16.28
N SER A 249 33.96 -39.08 16.80
CA SER A 249 33.43 -40.29 17.44
C SER A 249 32.45 -41.07 16.54
N ALA A 250 32.44 -40.79 15.23
CA ALA A 250 31.58 -41.48 14.27
C ALA A 250 32.34 -41.81 12.96
N ARG A 251 33.44 -42.56 13.09
CA ARG A 251 33.97 -43.35 11.96
C ARG A 251 34.66 -44.62 12.43
N GLU A 252 34.00 -45.33 13.34
CA GLU A 252 34.16 -46.78 13.49
C GLU A 252 33.14 -47.44 12.55
N VAL A 253 33.59 -47.78 11.34
CA VAL A 253 32.91 -48.71 10.44
C VAL A 253 33.65 -50.02 10.53
N ALA A 254 32.91 -51.03 10.97
CA ALA A 254 33.28 -52.44 11.04
C ALA A 254 33.99 -52.96 9.79
N PRO A 255 34.92 -53.90 9.99
CA PRO A 255 34.96 -55.09 9.15
C PRO A 255 34.90 -56.39 9.97
N ALA A 256 34.19 -57.36 9.38
CA ALA A 256 34.08 -58.79 9.69
C ALA A 256 33.15 -59.21 10.85
#